data_AF-A0A969SLD2-F1
#
_entry.id   AF-A0A969SLD2-F1
#
_cell.length_a   1.000
_cell.length_b   1.000
_cell.length_c   1.000
_cell.angle_alpha   90.00
_cell.angle_beta   90.00
_cell.angle_gamma   90.00
#
_symmetry.space_group_name_H-M   'P 1'
#
loop_
_entity.id
_entity.type
_entity.pdbx_description
1 polymer ?
#
loop_
_entity_poly.entity_id
_entity_poly.type
_entity_poly.pdbx_seq_one_letter_code
_entity_poly.pdbx_strand_id
1 'polypeptide(L)'
;MVEPGRGRRHGGPLPFSAEPASLILPGGINGGPALVVYSNFRKIMNWNNSLLYAVSVGHLADRLVGGYPFATLRYEDPEPMSRQQVEEMQWLLSQRGLDTGGIDGLVGSKTRDAIRQFQQQASLPADGYPTVALLNQLRSAQ
;
A
#
# COMPACT_ATOMS: atom_id res chain seq x y z
N MET A 1 -14.95 -25.63 13.57
CA MET A 1 -14.61 -24.27 14.00
C MET A 1 -13.81 -23.64 12.86
N VAL A 2 -14.35 -22.63 12.20
CA VAL A 2 -13.77 -22.01 10.98
C VAL A 2 -13.07 -20.72 11.40
N GLU A 3 -11.75 -20.67 11.25
CA GLU A 3 -10.94 -19.47 11.56
C GLU A 3 -10.91 -18.48 10.38
N PRO A 4 -10.83 -17.16 10.63
CA PRO A 4 -10.86 -16.14 9.60
C PRO A 4 -9.54 -16.08 8.79
N GLY A 5 -9.59 -16.62 7.58
CA GLY A 5 -9.04 -16.00 6.37
C GLY A 5 -7.60 -15.45 6.38
N ARG A 6 -6.59 -16.26 6.71
CA ARG A 6 -5.20 -16.04 6.26
C ARG A 6 -4.65 -17.31 5.65
N GLY A 7 -4.88 -17.48 4.36
CA GLY A 7 -4.34 -18.58 3.58
C GLY A 7 -3.80 -18.08 2.25
N ARG A 8 -3.08 -18.94 1.53
CA ARG A 8 -2.82 -18.74 0.10
C ARG A 8 -4.16 -18.52 -0.62
N ARG A 9 -4.10 -17.94 -1.82
CA ARG A 9 -5.23 -17.82 -2.78
C ARG A 9 -6.12 -19.07 -2.88
N HIS A 10 -5.58 -20.27 -2.62
CA HIS A 10 -6.27 -21.56 -2.72
C HIS A 10 -6.60 -22.22 -1.36
N GLY A 11 -6.65 -21.46 -0.26
CA GLY A 11 -7.13 -21.97 1.03
C GLY A 11 -6.16 -22.87 1.81
N GLY A 12 -4.87 -22.85 1.46
CA GLY A 12 -3.81 -23.55 2.21
C GLY A 12 -3.05 -22.61 3.16
N PRO A 13 -2.34 -23.15 4.17
CA PRO A 13 -1.50 -22.35 5.04
C PRO A 13 -0.46 -21.55 4.23
N LEU A 14 -0.14 -20.35 4.71
CA LEU A 14 1.02 -19.62 4.20
C LEU A 14 2.27 -20.50 4.35
N PRO A 15 3.21 -20.49 3.39
CA PRO A 15 4.47 -21.21 3.57
C PRO A 15 5.12 -20.73 4.86
N PHE A 16 5.53 -21.69 5.71
CA PHE A 16 6.20 -21.36 6.96
C PHE A 16 7.52 -20.66 6.64
N SER A 17 7.69 -19.46 7.21
CA SER A 17 8.94 -18.73 7.20
C SER A 17 9.15 -18.16 8.60
N ALA A 18 10.36 -18.33 9.13
CA ALA A 18 10.77 -17.69 10.38
C ALA A 18 11.14 -16.21 10.16
N GLU A 19 11.19 -15.73 8.90
CA GLU A 19 11.52 -14.35 8.61
C GLU A 19 10.36 -13.38 8.91
N PRO A 20 10.64 -12.19 9.46
CA PRO A 20 9.65 -11.14 9.61
C PRO A 20 9.04 -10.73 8.26
N ALA A 21 7.73 -10.96 8.15
CA ALA A 21 6.94 -10.60 6.98
C ALA A 21 6.18 -9.29 7.19
N SER A 22 5.77 -8.67 6.10
CA SER A 22 4.88 -7.50 6.10
C SER A 22 3.71 -7.78 5.15
N LEU A 23 2.52 -7.29 5.50
CA LEU A 23 1.36 -7.31 4.62
C LEU A 23 1.29 -5.99 3.86
N ILE A 24 1.20 -6.05 2.53
CA ILE A 24 1.00 -4.87 1.68
C ILE A 24 -0.30 -5.00 0.89
N LEU A 25 -0.93 -3.84 0.68
CA LEU A 25 -2.14 -3.68 -0.13
C LEU A 25 -1.83 -2.67 -1.24
N PRO A 26 -1.32 -3.11 -2.41
CA PRO A 26 -0.88 -2.20 -3.47
C PRO A 26 -2.01 -1.32 -4.02
N GLY A 27 -3.26 -1.77 -3.93
CA GLY A 27 -4.46 -1.04 -4.34
C GLY A 27 -5.35 -0.57 -3.17
N GLY A 28 -4.82 -0.57 -1.94
CA GLY A 28 -5.60 -0.26 -0.74
C GLY A 28 -6.55 -1.39 -0.31
N ILE A 29 -7.42 -1.12 0.68
CA ILE A 29 -8.34 -2.13 1.22
C ILE A 29 -9.47 -2.49 0.24
N ASN A 30 -9.80 -1.58 -0.67
CA ASN A 30 -10.93 -1.72 -1.59
C ASN A 30 -10.56 -2.37 -2.92
N GLY A 31 -9.29 -2.71 -3.15
CA GLY A 31 -8.89 -3.25 -4.44
C GLY A 31 -7.48 -3.86 -4.50
N GLY A 32 -7.31 -4.79 -5.45
CA GLY A 32 -6.02 -5.42 -5.73
C GLY A 32 -5.64 -6.53 -4.74
N PRO A 33 -4.52 -7.23 -4.99
CA PRO A 33 -4.12 -8.38 -4.18
C PRO A 33 -3.53 -7.96 -2.83
N ALA A 34 -3.88 -8.66 -1.76
CA ALA A 34 -3.15 -8.59 -0.50
C ALA A 34 -1.90 -9.50 -0.58
N LEU A 35 -0.71 -8.93 -0.40
CA LEU A 35 0.55 -9.63 -0.58
C LEU A 35 1.34 -9.69 0.73
N VAL A 36 1.86 -10.87 1.05
CA VAL A 36 2.84 -11.05 2.13
C VAL A 36 4.22 -10.93 1.52
N VAL A 37 5.01 -9.98 2.01
CA VAL A 37 6.35 -9.67 1.52
C VAL A 37 7.40 -9.84 2.62
N TYR A 38 8.63 -10.17 2.22
CA TYR A 38 9.73 -10.50 3.14
C TYR A 38 10.91 -9.53 2.99
N SER A 39 12.04 -9.90 3.59
CA SER A 39 13.28 -9.10 3.58
C SER A 39 13.79 -8.76 2.17
N ASN A 40 13.61 -9.66 1.20
CA ASN A 40 13.95 -9.44 -0.21
C ASN A 40 13.19 -8.27 -0.85
N PHE A 41 11.91 -8.10 -0.52
CA PHE A 41 11.09 -6.99 -1.00
C PHE A 41 11.65 -5.64 -0.53
N ARG A 42 12.07 -5.57 0.74
CA ARG A 42 12.73 -4.36 1.29
C ARG A 42 14.01 -4.02 0.52
N LYS A 43 14.79 -5.01 0.06
CA LYS A 43 15.97 -4.77 -0.76
C LYS A 43 15.62 -4.14 -2.11
N ILE A 44 14.54 -4.57 -2.77
CA ILE A 44 14.06 -3.96 -4.02
C ILE A 44 13.64 -2.50 -3.77
N MET A 45 12.92 -2.25 -2.67
CA MET A 45 12.50 -0.90 -2.27
C MET A 45 13.68 0.03 -1.96
N ASN A 46 14.80 -0.50 -1.47
CA ASN A 46 16.02 0.29 -1.25
C ASN A 46 16.69 0.71 -2.58
N TRP A 47 16.51 -0.07 -3.65
CA TRP A 47 17.02 0.29 -4.98
C TRP A 47 16.11 1.32 -5.66
N ASN A 48 14.79 1.11 -5.58
CA ASN A 48 13.78 2.08 -6.03
C ASN A 48 12.62 2.08 -5.04
N ASN A 49 12.40 3.23 -4.38
CA ASN A 49 11.39 3.42 -3.34
C ASN A 49 9.97 3.54 -3.92
N SER A 50 9.55 2.54 -4.68
CA SER A 50 8.24 2.48 -5.32
C SER A 50 7.61 1.11 -5.10
N LEU A 51 6.47 1.11 -4.40
CA LEU A 51 5.72 -0.10 -4.07
C LEU A 51 5.31 -0.87 -5.34
N LEU A 52 4.78 -0.16 -6.35
CA LEU A 52 4.33 -0.76 -7.61
C LEU A 52 5.51 -1.31 -8.41
N TYR A 53 6.68 -0.66 -8.37
CA TYR A 53 7.89 -1.19 -8.97
C TYR A 53 8.30 -2.51 -8.31
N ALA A 54 8.39 -2.54 -6.98
CA ALA A 54 8.80 -3.73 -6.25
C ALA A 54 7.82 -4.89 -6.42
N VAL A 55 6.51 -4.61 -6.44
CA VAL A 55 5.46 -5.59 -6.75
C VAL A 55 5.60 -6.11 -8.17
N SER A 56 5.84 -5.23 -9.15
CA SER A 56 6.03 -5.63 -10.55
C SER A 56 7.26 -6.51 -10.75
N VAL A 57 8.39 -6.18 -10.11
CA VAL A 57 9.62 -6.99 -10.18
C VAL A 57 9.41 -8.36 -9.55
N GLY A 58 8.82 -8.42 -8.35
CA GLY A 58 8.50 -9.70 -7.70
C GLY A 58 7.54 -10.53 -8.53
N HIS A 59 6.49 -9.90 -9.06
CA HIS A 59 5.52 -10.57 -9.93
C HIS A 59 6.16 -11.12 -11.20
N LEU A 60 6.98 -10.31 -11.88
CA LEU A 60 7.68 -10.75 -13.09
C LEU A 60 8.62 -11.93 -12.79
N ALA A 61 9.35 -11.87 -11.68
CA ALA A 61 10.23 -12.97 -11.25
C ALA A 61 9.43 -14.28 -11.04
N ASP A 62 8.29 -14.21 -10.36
CA ASP A 62 7.38 -15.36 -10.22
C ASP A 62 6.91 -15.88 -11.58
N ARG A 63 6.53 -14.98 -12.50
CA ARG A 63 6.06 -15.35 -13.85
C ARG A 63 7.13 -16.05 -14.68
N LEU A 64 8.40 -15.65 -14.55
CA LEU A 64 9.52 -16.26 -15.27
C LEU A 64 9.79 -17.71 -14.87
N VAL A 65 9.49 -18.10 -13.63
CA VAL A 65 9.66 -19.48 -13.13
C VAL A 65 8.36 -20.31 -13.16
N GLY A 66 7.34 -19.85 -13.89
CA GLY A 66 6.07 -20.55 -14.04
C GLY A 66 5.03 -20.30 -12.94
N GLY A 67 5.24 -19.27 -12.12
CA GLY A 67 4.29 -18.83 -11.10
C GLY A 67 2.97 -18.30 -11.67
N TYR A 68 1.94 -18.33 -10.83
CA TYR A 68 0.58 -17.91 -11.20
C TYR A 68 0.45 -16.38 -11.31
N PRO A 69 -0.45 -15.87 -12.18
CA PRO A 69 -0.84 -14.46 -12.13
C PRO A 69 -1.50 -14.12 -10.78
N PHE A 70 -1.54 -12.83 -10.44
CA PHE A 70 -2.35 -12.40 -9.30
C PHE A 70 -3.81 -12.83 -9.48
N ALA A 71 -4.48 -13.16 -8.37
CA ALA A 71 -5.92 -13.33 -8.39
C ALA A 71 -6.55 -12.01 -8.83
N THR A 72 -7.37 -12.04 -9.87
CA THR A 72 -8.20 -10.89 -10.24
C THR A 72 -9.24 -10.68 -9.14
N LEU A 73 -8.88 -9.89 -8.14
CA LEU A 73 -9.86 -9.18 -7.33
C LEU A 73 -10.35 -8.01 -8.19
N ARG A 74 -11.66 -7.73 -8.20
CA ARG A 74 -12.18 -6.51 -8.82
C ARG A 74 -11.34 -5.34 -8.30
N TYR A 75 -10.57 -4.74 -9.18
CA TYR A 75 -9.85 -3.52 -8.93
C TYR A 75 -10.64 -2.48 -9.70
N GLU A 76 -11.61 -1.85 -9.02
CA GLU A 76 -12.10 -0.57 -9.51
C GLU A 76 -10.95 0.39 -9.29
N ASP A 77 -10.24 0.72 -10.37
CA ASP A 77 -9.11 1.64 -10.33
C ASP A 77 -9.59 2.92 -9.65
N PRO A 78 -9.17 3.21 -8.40
CA PRO A 78 -9.49 4.49 -7.81
C PRO A 78 -8.82 5.54 -8.69
N GLU A 79 -9.54 6.63 -8.97
CA GLU A 79 -9.04 7.72 -9.80
C GLU A 79 -7.60 8.07 -9.38
N PRO A 80 -6.62 7.92 -10.30
CA PRO A 80 -5.22 8.12 -9.93
C PRO A 80 -5.01 9.57 -9.53
N MET A 81 -4.41 9.79 -8.37
CA MET A 81 -4.09 11.14 -7.92
C MET A 81 -3.04 11.77 -8.83
N SER A 82 -3.28 13.01 -9.25
CA SER A 82 -2.26 13.80 -9.93
C SER A 82 -1.11 14.11 -8.97
N ARG A 83 0.08 14.38 -9.52
CA ARG A 83 1.24 14.79 -8.72
C ARG A 83 0.91 16.00 -7.82
N GLN A 84 0.19 16.98 -8.34
CA GLN A 84 -0.23 18.17 -7.59
C GLN A 84 -1.16 17.81 -6.42
N GLN A 85 -2.07 16.86 -6.61
CA GLN A 85 -2.94 16.38 -5.53
C GLN A 85 -2.14 15.64 -4.44
N VAL A 86 -1.07 14.90 -4.82
CA VAL A 86 -0.18 14.26 -3.85
C VAL A 86 0.62 15.30 -3.07
N GLU A 87 1.17 16.32 -3.74
CA GLU A 87 1.88 17.43 -3.10
C GLU A 87 0.97 18.17 -2.11
N GLU A 88 -0.28 18.44 -2.50
CA GLU A 88 -1.29 19.05 -1.62
C GLU A 88 -1.60 18.16 -0.41
N MET A 89 -1.80 16.85 -0.62
CA MET A 89 -1.99 15.89 0.47
C MET A 89 -0.80 15.90 1.44
N GLN A 90 0.43 15.86 0.92
CA GLN A 90 1.65 15.88 1.74
C GLN A 90 1.74 17.18 2.56
N TRP A 91 1.41 18.31 1.94
CA TRP A 91 1.36 19.60 2.63
C TRP A 91 0.31 19.59 3.76
N LEU A 92 -0.92 19.14 3.48
CA LEU A 92 -2.02 19.07 4.46
C LEU A 92 -1.72 18.14 5.64
N LEU A 93 -1.05 17.02 5.39
CA LEU A 93 -0.60 16.10 6.44
C LEU A 93 0.52 16.74 7.28
N SER A 94 1.47 17.42 6.64
CA SER A 94 2.57 18.13 7.32
C SER A 94 2.07 19.25 8.22
N GLN A 95 1.05 20.01 7.78
CA GLN A 95 0.40 21.05 8.61
C GLN A 95 -0.24 20.48 9.89
N ARG A 96 -0.56 19.18 9.91
CA ARG A 96 -1.10 18.47 11.08
C ARG A 96 -0.01 17.82 11.94
N GLY A 97 1.26 18.08 11.66
CA GLY A 97 2.39 17.50 12.38
C GLY A 97 2.70 16.05 12.01
N LEU A 98 2.15 15.54 10.89
CA LEU A 98 2.43 14.20 10.40
C LEU A 98 3.62 14.23 9.43
N ASP A 99 4.66 13.46 9.71
CA ASP A 99 5.89 13.42 8.89
C ASP A 99 5.65 12.69 7.56
N THR A 100 5.60 13.45 6.46
CA THR A 100 5.46 12.90 5.11
C THR A 100 6.80 12.61 4.43
N GLY A 101 7.92 13.01 5.04
CA GLY A 101 9.26 12.94 4.44
C GLY A 101 9.60 14.05 3.45
N GLY A 102 8.70 15.03 3.28
CA GLY A 102 8.81 16.09 2.28
C GLY A 102 7.51 16.27 1.48
N ILE A 103 7.52 17.25 0.58
CA ILE A 103 6.43 17.55 -0.36
C ILE A 103 7.04 17.44 -1.77
N ASP A 104 7.13 16.22 -2.27
CA ASP A 104 7.79 15.88 -3.54
C ASP A 104 6.83 15.31 -4.59
N GLY A 105 5.57 15.07 -4.21
CA GLY A 105 4.54 14.46 -5.04
C GLY A 105 4.69 12.95 -5.20
N LEU A 106 5.54 12.31 -4.39
CA LEU A 106 5.79 10.86 -4.42
C LEU A 106 5.23 10.19 -3.17
N VAL A 107 4.44 9.13 -3.39
CA VAL A 107 3.83 8.37 -2.28
C VAL A 107 4.80 7.31 -1.76
N GLY A 108 5.84 7.78 -1.06
CA GLY A 108 6.84 6.96 -0.38
C GLY A 108 6.35 6.40 0.97
N SER A 109 7.23 5.67 1.67
CA SER A 109 6.94 5.07 2.98
C SER A 109 6.44 6.08 4.00
N LYS A 110 7.14 7.20 4.19
CA LYS A 110 6.76 8.26 5.14
C LYS A 110 5.39 8.87 4.82
N THR A 111 5.13 9.18 3.55
CA THR A 111 3.80 9.68 3.14
C THR A 111 2.70 8.67 3.45
N ARG A 112 2.92 7.37 3.20
CA ARG A 112 1.95 6.32 3.56
C ARG A 112 1.76 6.19 5.07
N ASP A 113 2.81 6.34 5.85
CA ASP A 113 2.73 6.30 7.32
C ASP A 113 1.97 7.51 7.87
N ALA A 114 2.17 8.71 7.30
CA ALA A 114 1.37 9.89 7.62
C ALA A 114 -0.11 9.69 7.24
N ILE A 115 -0.39 9.10 6.07
CA ILE A 115 -1.75 8.75 5.65
C ILE A 115 -2.41 7.79 6.67
N ARG A 116 -1.70 6.74 7.11
CA ARG A 116 -2.23 5.80 8.12
C ARG A 116 -2.56 6.50 9.42
N GLN A 117 -1.68 7.38 9.89
CA GLN A 117 -1.92 8.14 11.12
C GLN A 117 -3.16 9.02 10.99
N PHE A 118 -3.32 9.72 9.86
CA PHE A 118 -4.54 10.50 9.60
C PHE A 118 -5.79 9.62 9.52
N GLN A 119 -5.74 8.49 8.81
CA GLN A 119 -6.85 7.54 8.74
C GLN A 119 -7.24 7.03 10.14
N GLN A 120 -6.28 6.74 11.01
CA GLN A 120 -6.54 6.35 12.40
C GLN A 120 -7.22 7.48 13.18
N GLN A 121 -6.74 8.72 13.05
CA GLN A 121 -7.35 9.90 13.69
C GLN A 121 -8.80 10.12 13.20
N ALA A 122 -9.06 9.85 11.93
CA ALA A 122 -10.37 9.96 11.30
C ALA A 122 -11.27 8.72 11.50
N SER A 123 -10.83 7.72 12.27
CA SER A 123 -11.54 6.43 12.46
C SER A 123 -11.86 5.69 11.15
N LEU A 124 -10.97 5.81 10.17
CA LEU A 124 -11.02 5.13 8.87
C LEU A 124 -10.10 3.89 8.87
N PRO A 125 -10.32 2.93 7.94
CA PRO A 125 -9.35 1.86 7.71
C PRO A 125 -7.96 2.43 7.38
N ALA A 126 -6.98 2.10 8.22
CA ALA A 126 -5.62 2.63 8.14
C ALA A 126 -4.74 1.86 7.14
N ASP A 127 -5.16 1.80 5.87
CA ASP A 127 -4.44 1.08 4.81
C ASP A 127 -3.23 1.83 4.25
N GLY A 128 -3.13 3.15 4.48
CA GLY A 128 -2.05 4.00 3.96
C GLY A 128 -2.17 4.28 2.47
N TYR A 129 -3.35 4.10 1.88
CA TYR A 129 -3.58 4.29 0.45
C TYR A 129 -4.07 5.73 0.14
N PRO A 130 -3.38 6.47 -0.75
CA PRO A 130 -3.78 7.82 -1.12
C PRO A 130 -5.01 7.78 -2.03
N THR A 131 -6.05 8.54 -1.71
CA THR A 131 -7.24 8.68 -2.57
C THR A 131 -7.70 10.13 -2.64
N VAL A 132 -8.36 10.49 -3.74
CA VAL A 132 -9.00 11.81 -3.88
C VAL A 132 -10.05 12.04 -2.78
N ALA A 133 -10.77 10.98 -2.38
CA ALA A 133 -11.71 11.04 -1.26
C ALA A 133 -11.02 11.43 0.07
N LEU A 134 -9.86 10.85 0.36
CA LEU A 134 -9.07 11.19 1.55
C LEU A 134 -8.52 12.62 1.48
N LEU A 135 -8.06 13.06 0.29
CA LEU A 135 -7.64 14.45 0.08
C LEU A 135 -8.79 15.43 0.37
N ASN A 136 -10.01 15.13 -0.10
CA ASN A 136 -11.17 15.96 0.18
C ASN A 136 -11.51 16.02 1.68
N GLN A 137 -11.33 14.92 2.42
CA GLN A 137 -11.48 14.93 3.88
C GLN A 137 -10.41 15.78 4.58
N LEU A 138 -9.16 15.74 4.10
CA LEU A 138 -8.07 16.60 4.60
C LEU A 138 -8.37 18.09 4.34
N ARG A 139 -9.04 18.43 3.24
CA ARG A 139 -9.49 19.80 2.95
C ARG A 139 -10.63 20.23 3.86
N SER A 140 -11.60 19.36 4.14
CA SER A 140 -12.75 19.70 5.00
C SER A 140 -12.43 19.74 6.49
N ALA A 141 -11.35 19.09 6.92
CA ALA A 141 -10.88 19.09 8.29
C ALA A 141 -9.93 20.28 8.59
N GLN A 142 -10.03 21.37 7.83
CA GLN A 142 -9.34 22.65 8.08
C GLN A 142 -10.18 23.55 9.01
#